data_AF-X1G046-F1
#
_entry.id   AF-X1G046-F1
#
_cell.length_a   1.000
_cell.length_b   1.000
_cell.length_c   1.000
_cell.angle_alpha   90.00
_cell.angle_beta   90.00
_cell.angle_gamma   90.00
#
_symmetry.space_group_name_H-M   'P 1'
#
loop_
_entity.id
_entity.type
_entity.pdbx_description
1 polymer ?
#
loop_
_entity_poly.entity_id
_entity_poly.type
_entity_poly.pdbx_seq_one_letter_code
_entity_poly.pdbx_strand_id
1 'polypeptide(L)'
;MFEGDGQKLLNELEEKKLTRLFDFNGAYGYTQMLRDQIAGKNNSWAVRWYASAFLRERLTLYPGISLICNIGLDGTGTHCGTSAAFDVKIAQEPISVRPIDIIEKLEVRKAIEDYFRFLKPSLERRILRSIKNYLNNLIKKLK
;
A
#
# COMPACT_ATOMS: atom_id res chain seq x y z
N MET A 1 -4.61 18.40 1.96
CA MET A 1 -5.64 18.76 0.97
C MET A 1 -6.15 17.48 0.34
N PHE A 2 -7.45 17.24 0.35
CA PHE A 2 -8.05 15.98 -0.08
C PHE A 2 -8.91 16.20 -1.34
N GLU A 3 -8.70 15.36 -2.36
CA GLU A 3 -9.56 15.23 -3.53
C GLU A 3 -10.29 13.89 -3.45
N GLY A 4 -11.62 13.93 -3.54
CA GLY A 4 -12.49 12.77 -3.36
C GLY A 4 -12.78 12.02 -4.65
N ASP A 5 -12.62 12.67 -5.81
CA ASP A 5 -12.87 12.05 -7.10
C ASP A 5 -11.68 11.16 -7.53
N GLY A 6 -11.85 9.85 -7.37
CA GLY A 6 -10.83 8.86 -7.76
C GLY A 6 -10.53 8.87 -9.25
N GLN A 7 -11.54 9.12 -10.11
CA GLN A 7 -11.36 9.12 -11.56
C GLN A 7 -10.52 10.32 -11.99
N LYS A 8 -10.79 11.50 -11.43
CA LYS A 8 -9.97 12.69 -11.65
C LYS A 8 -8.51 12.46 -11.25
N LEU A 9 -8.29 11.87 -10.07
CA LEU A 9 -6.94 11.54 -9.59
C LEU A 9 -6.21 10.56 -10.52
N LEU A 10 -6.92 9.53 -11.00
CA LEU A 10 -6.36 8.53 -11.90
C LEU A 10 -5.99 9.15 -13.26
N ASN A 11 -6.87 9.96 -13.84
CA ASN A 11 -6.61 10.65 -15.10
C ASN A 11 -5.34 11.51 -15.00
N GLU A 12 -5.22 12.31 -13.94
CA GLU A 12 -4.05 13.18 -13.75
C GLU A 12 -2.75 12.38 -13.60
N LEU A 13 -2.78 11.25 -12.88
CA LEU A 13 -1.64 10.34 -12.76
C LEU A 13 -1.20 9.75 -14.11
N GLU A 14 -2.17 9.39 -14.97
CA GLU A 14 -1.92 8.80 -16.28
C GLU A 14 -1.44 9.84 -17.30
N GLU A 15 -2.09 11.00 -17.36
CA GLU A 15 -1.73 12.13 -18.22
C GLU A 15 -0.30 12.60 -17.94
N LYS A 16 0.08 12.69 -16.65
CA LYS A 16 1.44 13.05 -16.22
C LYS A 16 2.42 11.87 -16.27
N LYS A 17 1.99 10.66 -16.64
CA LYS A 17 2.79 9.43 -16.67
C LYS A 17 3.48 9.09 -15.32
N LEU A 18 2.82 9.40 -14.21
CA LEU A 18 3.37 9.26 -12.86
C LEU A 18 3.03 7.92 -12.17
N THR A 19 2.19 7.08 -12.78
CA THR A 19 1.70 5.82 -12.17
C THR A 19 2.82 4.90 -11.67
N ARG A 20 3.93 4.77 -12.42
CA ARG A 20 5.08 3.97 -11.98
C ARG A 20 5.74 4.52 -10.72
N LEU A 21 5.88 5.84 -10.62
CA LEU A 21 6.45 6.50 -9.45
C LEU A 21 5.49 6.38 -8.26
N PHE A 22 4.20 6.61 -8.49
CA PHE A 22 3.12 6.46 -7.52
C PHE A 22 3.09 5.05 -6.90
N ASP A 23 3.35 4.02 -7.72
CA ASP A 23 3.41 2.61 -7.34
C ASP A 23 4.76 2.17 -6.74
N PHE A 24 5.62 3.10 -6.31
CA PHE A 24 6.97 2.80 -5.82
C PHE A 24 7.74 1.90 -6.80
N ASN A 25 7.82 2.30 -8.07
CA ASN A 25 8.48 1.50 -9.12
C ASN A 25 7.90 0.07 -9.26
N GLY A 26 6.59 -0.05 -9.06
CA GLY A 26 5.86 -1.31 -9.09
C GLY A 26 6.02 -2.16 -7.82
N ALA A 27 6.67 -1.65 -6.77
CA ALA A 27 6.75 -2.33 -5.48
C ALA A 27 5.40 -2.37 -4.75
N TYR A 28 4.49 -1.43 -4.99
CA TYR A 28 3.16 -1.45 -4.38
C TYR A 28 2.08 -1.05 -5.37
N GLY A 29 0.95 -1.77 -5.40
CA GLY A 29 -0.09 -1.61 -6.41
C GLY A 29 -1.09 -0.48 -6.13
N TYR A 30 -0.63 0.74 -5.87
CA TYR A 30 -1.53 1.87 -5.53
C TYR A 30 -2.44 2.26 -6.71
N THR A 31 -1.92 2.25 -7.94
CA THR A 31 -2.69 2.56 -9.15
C THR A 31 -3.82 1.56 -9.31
N GLN A 32 -3.54 0.26 -9.14
CA GLN A 32 -4.60 -0.76 -9.19
C GLN A 32 -5.60 -0.59 -8.04
N MET A 33 -5.11 -0.28 -6.83
CA MET A 33 -5.97 -0.01 -5.68
C MET A 33 -6.92 1.18 -5.92
N LEU A 34 -6.45 2.22 -6.60
CA LEU A 34 -7.26 3.38 -6.99
C LEU A 34 -8.31 2.99 -8.06
N ARG A 35 -7.92 2.21 -9.07
CA ARG A 35 -8.88 1.67 -10.07
C ARG A 35 -9.96 0.82 -9.41
N ASP A 36 -9.60 -0.04 -8.47
CA ASP A 36 -10.54 -0.87 -7.73
C ASP A 36 -11.47 -0.01 -6.86
N GLN A 37 -10.96 1.09 -6.32
CA GLN A 37 -11.76 2.05 -5.56
C GLN A 37 -12.80 2.75 -6.45
N ILE A 38 -12.41 3.19 -7.65
CA ILE A 38 -13.33 3.78 -8.65
C ILE A 38 -14.38 2.76 -9.08
N ALA A 39 -13.99 1.51 -9.29
CA ALA A 39 -14.88 0.42 -9.68
C ALA A 39 -15.80 -0.10 -8.55
N GLY A 40 -15.75 0.50 -7.35
CA GLY A 40 -16.54 0.08 -6.19
C GLY A 40 -16.12 -1.26 -5.58
N LYS A 41 -14.98 -1.83 -5.99
CA LYS A 41 -14.41 -3.07 -5.45
C LYS A 41 -13.61 -2.85 -4.17
N ASN A 42 -13.27 -1.60 -3.88
CA ASN A 42 -12.53 -1.17 -2.71
C ASN A 42 -13.15 0.12 -2.15
N ASN A 43 -13.38 0.19 -0.84
CA ASN A 43 -13.91 1.39 -0.18
C ASN A 43 -12.82 2.23 0.52
N SER A 44 -11.54 1.91 0.29
CA SER A 44 -10.41 2.58 0.91
C SER A 44 -10.32 4.06 0.51
N TRP A 45 -10.49 4.94 1.49
CA TRP A 45 -10.25 6.37 1.34
C TRP A 45 -8.75 6.70 1.25
N ALA A 46 -7.90 5.84 1.82
CA ALA A 46 -6.47 6.11 1.97
C ALA A 46 -5.75 6.22 0.62
N VAL A 47 -6.14 5.44 -0.39
CA VAL A 47 -5.51 5.53 -1.73
C VAL A 47 -5.81 6.86 -2.41
N ARG A 48 -7.01 7.42 -2.23
CA ARG A 48 -7.38 8.76 -2.74
C ARG A 48 -6.62 9.85 -2.00
N TRP A 49 -6.45 9.71 -0.69
CA TRP A 49 -5.65 10.64 0.10
C TRP A 49 -4.19 10.64 -0.34
N TYR A 50 -3.60 9.45 -0.52
CA TYR A 50 -2.22 9.32 -0.99
C TYR A 50 -2.05 9.91 -2.40
N ALA A 51 -2.95 9.62 -3.34
CA ALA A 51 -2.94 10.24 -4.67
C ALA A 51 -3.06 11.78 -4.60
N SER A 52 -3.95 12.29 -3.74
CA SER A 52 -4.14 13.73 -3.55
C SER A 52 -2.87 14.44 -3.06
N ALA A 53 -2.16 13.82 -2.12
CA ALA A 53 -0.91 14.31 -1.57
C ALA A 53 0.23 14.22 -2.60
N PHE A 54 0.34 13.07 -3.26
CA PHE A 54 1.37 12.78 -4.26
C PHE A 54 1.31 13.74 -5.45
N LEU A 55 0.13 13.95 -6.05
CA LEU A 55 -0.06 14.86 -7.20
C LEU A 55 0.22 16.33 -6.86
N ARG A 56 0.22 16.69 -5.57
CA ARG A 56 0.53 18.03 -5.05
C ARG A 56 1.94 18.13 -4.45
N GLU A 57 2.79 17.14 -4.75
CA GLU A 57 4.19 17.10 -4.32
C GLU A 57 4.34 17.27 -2.80
N ARG A 58 3.43 16.65 -2.04
CA ARG A 58 3.47 16.67 -0.57
C ARG A 58 4.34 15.52 -0.06
N LEU A 59 5.10 15.83 0.99
CA LEU A 59 5.97 14.87 1.68
C LEU A 59 5.30 14.39 2.97
N THR A 60 5.53 13.11 3.30
CA THR A 60 5.09 12.50 4.56
C THR A 60 6.31 12.16 5.40
N LEU A 61 6.30 12.63 6.65
CA LEU A 61 7.30 12.24 7.64
C LEU A 61 6.89 10.92 8.28
N TYR A 62 7.71 9.88 8.10
CA TYR A 62 7.54 8.60 8.77
C TYR A 62 8.53 8.46 9.94
N PRO A 63 8.12 7.89 11.08
CA PRO A 63 9.06 7.54 12.13
C PRO A 63 9.94 6.36 11.65
N GLY A 64 11.21 6.34 12.07
CA GLY A 64 12.14 5.24 11.76
C GLY A 64 11.92 3.97 12.60
N ILE A 65 11.02 4.03 13.59
CA ILE A 65 10.61 2.93 14.45
C ILE A 65 9.09 2.97 14.60
N SER A 66 8.46 1.79 14.70
CA SER A 66 7.02 1.71 14.92
C SER A 66 6.64 2.31 16.25
N LEU A 67 5.64 3.21 16.23
CA LEU A 67 5.06 3.80 17.43
C LEU A 67 3.83 3.02 17.94
N ILE A 68 3.30 2.13 17.10
CA ILE A 68 2.13 1.30 17.40
C ILE A 68 2.38 -0.12 16.90
N CYS A 69 1.65 -1.08 17.47
CA CYS A 69 1.58 -2.45 16.98
C CYS A 69 0.13 -2.77 16.57
N ASN A 70 -0.06 -3.42 15.42
CA ASN A 70 -1.36 -3.88 14.97
C ASN A 70 -1.61 -5.32 15.42
N ILE A 71 -2.41 -5.50 16.48
CA ILE A 71 -2.72 -6.81 17.06
C ILE A 71 -3.79 -7.61 16.31
N GLY A 72 -4.46 -7.03 15.30
CA GLY A 72 -5.57 -7.70 14.59
C GLY A 72 -5.15 -8.79 13.59
N LEU A 73 -3.85 -9.03 13.43
CA LEU A 73 -3.27 -10.03 12.52
C LEU A 73 -3.00 -11.38 13.21
N ASP A 74 -3.50 -11.55 14.42
CA ASP A 74 -3.52 -12.80 15.18
C ASP A 74 -4.66 -13.76 14.75
N GLY A 75 -5.51 -13.31 13.81
CA GLY A 75 -6.69 -14.03 13.35
C GLY A 75 -8.01 -13.49 13.89
N THR A 76 -7.98 -12.45 14.74
CA THR A 76 -9.19 -11.81 15.26
C THR A 76 -9.75 -10.71 14.35
N GLY A 77 -8.95 -10.19 13.39
CA GLY A 77 -9.37 -9.09 12.53
C GLY A 77 -10.37 -9.46 11.42
N THR A 78 -11.19 -8.49 11.02
CA THR A 78 -12.34 -8.69 10.11
C THR A 78 -11.95 -8.89 8.64
N HIS A 79 -10.87 -8.24 8.18
CA HIS A 79 -10.48 -8.23 6.76
C HIS A 79 -9.03 -8.68 6.53
N CYS A 80 -8.50 -9.49 7.43
CA CYS A 80 -7.13 -9.98 7.37
C CYS A 80 -7.03 -11.45 7.75
N GLY A 81 -6.01 -12.12 7.21
CA GLY A 81 -5.57 -13.42 7.71
C GLY A 81 -4.49 -13.26 8.76
N THR A 82 -4.05 -14.38 9.32
CA THR A 82 -2.95 -14.41 10.30
C THR A 82 -1.62 -14.06 9.63
N SER A 83 -0.84 -13.15 10.21
CA SER A 83 0.48 -12.77 9.70
C SER A 83 1.38 -12.18 10.79
N ALA A 84 2.57 -12.77 10.97
CA ALA A 84 3.62 -12.23 11.82
C ALA A 84 4.53 -11.20 11.11
N ALA A 85 4.25 -10.88 9.83
CA ALA A 85 5.10 -9.97 9.05
C ALA A 85 5.16 -8.52 9.60
N PHE A 86 4.26 -8.20 10.52
CA PHE A 86 4.14 -6.88 11.14
C PHE A 86 4.41 -6.91 12.65
N ASP A 87 4.88 -8.05 13.18
CA ASP A 87 5.31 -8.18 14.57
C ASP A 87 6.66 -7.50 14.73
N VAL A 88 6.63 -6.24 15.16
CA VAL A 88 7.79 -5.36 15.22
C VAL A 88 7.99 -4.80 16.62
N LYS A 89 9.24 -4.46 16.95
CA LYS A 89 9.53 -3.75 18.19
C LYS A 89 8.97 -2.33 18.10
N ILE A 90 8.19 -1.96 19.11
CA ILE A 90 7.67 -0.59 19.25
C ILE A 90 8.65 0.28 20.03
N ALA A 91 8.66 1.58 19.74
CA ALA A 91 9.40 2.56 20.52
C ALA A 91 8.98 2.49 22.00
N GLN A 92 9.97 2.42 22.89
CA GLN A 92 9.75 2.45 24.35
C GLN A 92 9.76 3.88 24.90
N GLU A 93 10.37 4.80 24.15
CA GLU A 93 10.51 6.20 24.52
C GLU A 93 9.93 7.12 23.42
N PRO A 94 9.43 8.32 23.77
CA PRO A 94 8.96 9.29 22.79
C PRO A 94 10.03 9.66 21.76
N ILE A 95 9.64 9.80 20.50
CA ILE A 95 10.54 10.27 19.44
C ILE A 95 10.64 11.79 19.50
N SER A 96 11.86 12.31 19.60
CA SER A 96 12.14 13.75 19.48
C SER A 96 12.08 14.17 18.01
N VAL A 97 11.12 15.05 17.67
CA VAL A 97 11.04 15.68 16.36
C VAL A 97 11.71 17.05 16.44
N ARG A 98 12.74 17.26 15.62
CA ARG A 98 13.42 18.54 15.47
C ARG A 98 13.10 19.13 14.10
N PRO A 99 13.30 20.44 13.89
CA PRO A 99 13.27 21.00 12.55
C PRO A 99 14.19 20.20 11.62
N ILE A 100 13.64 19.81 10.48
CA ILE A 100 14.34 19.08 9.43
C ILE A 100 14.04 19.76 8.09
N ASP A 101 14.95 19.61 7.14
CA ASP A 101 14.71 20.07 5.78
C ASP A 101 13.51 19.34 5.16
N ILE A 102 12.62 20.11 4.54
CA ILE A 102 11.41 19.60 3.88
C ILE A 102 11.78 19.17 2.46
N ILE A 103 12.61 18.13 2.36
CA ILE A 103 13.09 17.56 1.10
C ILE A 103 12.85 16.05 1.07
N GLU A 104 12.59 15.50 -0.12
CA GLU A 104 12.48 14.05 -0.27
C GLU A 104 13.85 13.41 -0.05
N LYS A 105 13.90 12.41 0.83
CA LYS A 105 15.07 11.55 1.00
C LYS A 105 14.93 10.31 0.13
N LEU A 106 15.65 10.25 -0.98
CA LEU A 106 15.61 9.12 -1.92
C LEU A 106 16.02 7.79 -1.27
N GLU A 107 16.94 7.82 -0.31
CA GLU A 107 17.32 6.66 0.51
C GLU A 107 16.13 6.08 1.28
N VAL A 108 15.28 6.94 1.86
CA VAL A 108 14.08 6.53 2.60
C VAL A 108 13.03 5.99 1.64
N ARG A 109 12.85 6.65 0.49
CA ARG A 109 11.95 6.16 -0.57
C ARG A 109 12.36 4.75 -1.01
N LYS A 110 13.66 4.50 -1.19
CA LYS A 110 14.20 3.21 -1.58
C LYS A 110 13.99 2.15 -0.49
N ALA A 111 14.19 2.49 0.78
CA ALA A 111 13.92 1.59 1.90
C ALA A 111 12.44 1.16 1.96
N ILE A 112 11.51 2.10 1.72
CA ILE A 112 10.06 1.79 1.64
C ILE A 112 9.76 0.88 0.45
N GLU A 113 10.37 1.15 -0.72
CA GLU A 113 10.24 0.29 -1.89
C GLU A 113 10.68 -1.14 -1.60
N ASP A 114 11.85 -1.31 -0.97
CA ASP A 114 12.41 -2.62 -0.66
C ASP A 114 11.57 -3.34 0.39
N TYR A 115 11.04 -2.63 1.38
CA TYR A 115 10.07 -3.17 2.34
C TYR A 115 8.80 -3.68 1.64
N PHE A 116 8.22 -2.91 0.71
CA PHE A 116 7.05 -3.37 -0.04
C PHE A 116 7.36 -4.58 -0.93
N ARG A 117 8.56 -4.67 -1.50
CA ARG A 117 8.99 -5.86 -2.25
C ARG A 117 9.14 -7.07 -1.32
N PHE A 118 9.71 -6.89 -0.14
CA PHE A 118 9.86 -7.92 0.88
C PHE A 118 8.49 -8.49 1.33
N LEU A 119 7.47 -7.64 1.48
CA LEU A 119 6.13 -8.08 1.85
C LEU A 119 5.40 -8.89 0.76
N LYS A 120 5.88 -8.88 -0.49
CA LYS A 120 5.20 -9.61 -1.56
C LYS A 120 5.37 -11.12 -1.36
N PRO A 121 4.29 -11.91 -1.52
CA PRO A 121 4.41 -13.35 -1.62
C PRO A 121 5.35 -13.73 -2.76
N SER A 122 6.17 -14.77 -2.55
CA SER A 122 7.05 -15.31 -3.58
C SER A 122 6.28 -15.64 -4.86
N LEU A 123 6.99 -15.62 -6.00
CA LEU A 123 6.39 -15.90 -7.30
C LEU A 123 5.68 -17.25 -7.33
N GLU A 124 6.29 -18.27 -6.72
CA GLU A 124 5.72 -19.61 -6.56
C GLU A 124 4.38 -19.58 -5.81
N ARG A 125 4.32 -18.90 -4.66
CA ARG A 125 3.08 -18.75 -3.89
C ARG A 125 2.00 -18.01 -4.68
N ARG A 126 2.39 -17.02 -5.49
CA ARG A 126 1.46 -16.30 -6.38
C ARG A 126 0.90 -17.22 -7.46
N ILE A 127 1.75 -18.02 -8.10
CA ILE A 127 1.35 -18.98 -9.15
C ILE A 127 0.42 -20.05 -8.55
N LEU A 128 0.81 -20.70 -7.45
CA LEU A 128 0.01 -21.72 -6.78
C LEU A 128 -1.37 -21.17 -6.38
N ARG A 129 -1.43 -19.93 -5.87
CA ARG A 129 -2.69 -19.27 -5.54
C ARG A 129 -3.56 -19.06 -6.78
N SER A 130 -2.99 -18.60 -7.89
CA SER A 130 -3.73 -18.41 -9.14
C SER A 130 -4.28 -19.73 -9.69
N ILE A 131 -3.48 -20.81 -9.68
CA ILE A 131 -3.93 -22.16 -10.09
C ILE A 131 -5.08 -22.64 -9.21
N LYS A 132 -4.91 -22.54 -7.88
CA LYS A 132 -5.96 -22.91 -6.91
C LYS A 132 -7.27 -22.15 -7.17
N ASN A 133 -7.19 -20.84 -7.40
CA ASN A 133 -8.36 -20.02 -7.68
C ASN A 133 -9.04 -20.41 -9.01
N TYR A 134 -8.26 -20.71 -10.05
CA TYR A 134 -8.77 -21.19 -11.33
C TYR A 134 -9.51 -22.52 -11.17
N LEU A 135 -8.91 -23.51 -10.50
CA LEU A 135 -9.53 -24.81 -10.24
C LEU A 135 -10.82 -24.66 -9.42
N ASN A 136 -10.81 -23.84 -8.37
CA ASN A 136 -12.00 -23.57 -7.56
C ASN A 136 -13.14 -22.96 -8.38
N ASN A 137 -12.83 -22.02 -9.28
CA ASN A 137 -13.83 -21.43 -10.17
C ASN A 137 -14.37 -22.44 -11.19
N LEU A 138 -13.53 -23.37 -11.67
CA LEU A 138 -13.96 -24.44 -12.57
C LEU A 138 -14.92 -25.41 -11.88
N ILE A 139 -14.58 -25.84 -10.65
CA ILE A 139 -15.45 -26.69 -9.82
C ILE A 139 -16.79 -25.99 -9.53
N LYS A 140 -16.78 -24.68 -9.25
CA LYS A 140 -18.01 -23.90 -9.03
C LYS A 140 -18.91 -23.79 -10.27
N LYS A 141 -18.35 -23.87 -11.48
CA LYS A 141 -19.12 -23.85 -12.74
C LYS A 141 -19.69 -25.22 -13.12
N LEU A 142 -19.12 -26.30 -12.57
CA LEU A 142 -19.57 -27.67 -12.79
C LEU A 142 -20.65 -28.13 -11.78
N LYS A 143 -20.91 -27.31 -10.76
CA LYS A 143 -22.03 -27.43 -9.84
C LYS A 143 -23.12 -26.45 -10.24
#